data_AF-A0A450RXG8-F1
#
_entry.id   AF-A0A450RXG8-F1
#
_cell.length_a   1.000
_cell.length_b   1.000
_cell.length_c   1.000
_cell.angle_alpha   90.00
_cell.angle_beta   90.00
_cell.angle_gamma   90.00
#
_symmetry.space_group_name_H-M   'P 1'
#
loop_
_entity.id
_entity.type
_entity.pdbx_description
1 polymer ?
#
loop_
_entity_poly.entity_id
_entity_poly.type
_entity_poly.pdbx_seq_one_letter_code
_entity_poly.pdbx_strand_id
1 'polypeptide(L)'
;HIISVMRDKALHPSWFATQKAYYDLVTHHTLPVCLPQLKNAPVGIDGRVGLINEALDAICSDVVLKAPNTLVKSAELEVEIACHILNISGFGELETLLKAIKSKKSPYADCLGRWRECLRAEGREVADKYFDTLWVNFYQRYDNCKMNESNAGRNCSGETGMKKDIWNFEHPALRDLKNFLRLFGN
;
A
#
# COMPACT_ATOMS: atom_id res chain seq x y z
N HIS A 1 3.39 1.60 4.10
CA HIS A 1 2.46 0.46 4.10
C HIS A 1 3.21 -0.83 3.75
N ILE A 2 3.09 -1.85 4.59
CA ILE A 2 3.74 -3.17 4.43
C ILE A 2 2.63 -4.21 4.38
N ILE A 3 2.70 -5.13 3.43
CA ILE A 3 1.80 -6.27 3.33
C ILE A 3 2.60 -7.49 3.81
N SER A 4 2.23 -8.04 4.95
CA SER A 4 2.79 -9.29 5.46
C SER A 4 1.71 -10.35 5.40
N VAL A 5 2.03 -11.52 4.85
CA VAL A 5 1.09 -12.64 4.73
C VAL A 5 1.71 -13.85 5.39
N MET A 6 0.97 -14.46 6.32
CA MET A 6 1.27 -15.76 6.90
C MET A 6 0.40 -16.81 6.21
N ARG A 7 1.02 -17.88 5.74
CA ARG A 7 0.28 -19.03 5.18
C ARG A 7 0.33 -20.19 6.17
N ASP A 8 -0.84 -20.55 6.68
CA ASP A 8 -1.09 -21.91 7.20
C ASP A 8 -1.40 -22.82 5.99
N LYS A 9 -1.00 -24.09 6.05
CA LYS A 9 -1.17 -25.09 4.98
C LYS A 9 -2.63 -25.29 4.52
N ALA A 10 -3.60 -24.73 5.25
CA ALA A 10 -5.04 -24.92 5.02
C ALA A 10 -5.75 -23.84 4.17
N LEU A 11 -5.08 -22.77 3.70
CA LEU A 11 -5.76 -21.69 2.96
C LEU A 11 -5.92 -21.98 1.45
N HIS A 12 -7.17 -21.82 0.96
CA HIS A 12 -7.62 -22.22 -0.37
C HIS A 12 -7.31 -21.16 -1.47
N PRO A 13 -6.84 -21.56 -2.68
CA PRO A 13 -6.32 -20.66 -3.72
C PRO A 13 -7.30 -19.63 -4.31
N SER A 14 -8.61 -19.90 -4.23
CA SER A 14 -9.65 -19.05 -4.84
C SER A 14 -9.78 -17.65 -4.22
N TRP A 15 -9.10 -17.39 -3.11
CA TRP A 15 -9.21 -16.13 -2.41
C TRP A 15 -8.51 -14.99 -3.13
N PHE A 16 -7.43 -15.20 -3.88
CA PHE A 16 -6.57 -14.13 -4.40
C PHE A 16 -6.99 -13.51 -5.75
N ALA A 17 -8.08 -13.99 -6.36
CA ALA A 17 -8.41 -13.69 -7.76
C ALA A 17 -9.28 -12.42 -7.99
N THR A 18 -9.62 -11.65 -6.95
CA THR A 18 -10.59 -10.54 -7.07
C THR A 18 -10.08 -9.21 -6.49
N GLN A 19 -10.58 -8.08 -7.00
CA GLN A 19 -10.36 -6.73 -6.41
C GLN A 19 -10.72 -6.68 -4.91
N LYS A 20 -11.70 -7.49 -4.48
CA LYS A 20 -12.09 -7.64 -3.08
C LYS A 20 -10.98 -8.30 -2.25
N ALA A 21 -10.31 -9.30 -2.80
CA ALA A 21 -9.19 -9.97 -2.15
C ALA A 21 -7.98 -9.06 -1.96
N TYR A 22 -7.65 -8.26 -2.98
CA TYR A 22 -6.62 -7.23 -2.90
C TYR A 22 -6.91 -6.25 -1.76
N TYR A 23 -8.18 -5.86 -1.62
CA TYR A 23 -8.61 -4.97 -0.54
C TYR A 23 -8.53 -5.66 0.84
N ASP A 24 -9.13 -6.85 0.98
CA ASP A 24 -9.15 -7.61 2.24
C ASP A 24 -7.73 -7.94 2.73
N LEU A 25 -6.77 -8.16 1.82
CA LEU A 25 -5.36 -8.35 2.19
C LEU A 25 -4.70 -7.08 2.72
N VAL A 26 -5.03 -5.93 2.13
CA VAL A 26 -4.47 -4.62 2.48
C VAL A 26 -5.11 -4.08 3.77
N THR A 27 -6.35 -4.46 4.10
CA THR A 27 -7.11 -3.90 5.23
C THR A 27 -7.38 -4.85 6.39
N HIS A 28 -7.45 -6.17 6.17
CA HIS A 28 -7.92 -7.13 7.19
C HIS A 28 -6.94 -8.26 7.54
N HIS A 29 -5.92 -8.53 6.72
CA HIS A 29 -4.97 -9.62 6.97
C HIS A 29 -3.52 -9.18 7.26
N THR A 30 -3.34 -7.90 7.58
CA THR A 30 -2.14 -7.52 8.33
C THR A 30 -2.26 -8.10 9.73
N LEU A 31 -1.24 -8.82 10.20
CA LEU A 31 -1.13 -9.11 11.63
C LEU A 31 -1.36 -7.81 12.40
N PRO A 32 -2.33 -7.76 13.33
CA PRO A 32 -2.51 -6.61 14.21
C PRO A 32 -1.26 -6.30 15.05
N VAL A 33 -0.26 -7.18 15.03
CA VAL A 33 0.86 -7.22 15.97
C VAL A 33 2.12 -6.47 15.48
N CYS A 34 2.28 -6.18 14.18
CA CYS A 34 3.55 -5.61 13.68
C CYS A 34 3.51 -4.10 13.33
N LEU A 35 2.35 -3.45 13.35
CA LEU A 35 2.14 -2.19 12.62
C LEU A 35 2.30 -0.83 13.34
N PRO A 36 2.35 -0.70 14.68
CA PRO A 36 2.47 0.65 15.26
C PRO A 36 3.82 1.32 14.99
N GLN A 37 4.91 0.56 14.87
CA GLN A 37 6.28 1.10 14.87
C GLN A 37 6.91 1.31 13.50
N LEU A 38 6.30 0.80 12.42
CA LEU A 38 6.79 0.98 11.05
C LEU A 38 6.40 2.34 10.42
N LYS A 39 5.80 3.24 11.21
CA LYS A 39 5.36 4.55 10.76
C LYS A 39 6.54 5.52 10.78
N ASN A 40 6.91 6.00 9.59
CA ASN A 40 7.64 7.24 9.32
C ASN A 40 9.18 7.17 9.29
N ALA A 41 9.76 6.30 8.46
CA ALA A 41 11.16 6.46 8.12
C ALA A 41 11.35 6.56 6.59
N PRO A 42 12.15 7.52 6.09
CA PRO A 42 12.53 7.66 4.67
C PRO A 42 13.53 6.57 4.26
N VAL A 43 13.45 5.40 4.89
CA VAL A 43 14.25 4.23 4.55
C VAL A 43 13.65 3.59 3.32
N GLY A 44 14.53 3.29 2.37
CA GLY A 44 14.23 2.41 1.26
C GLY A 44 13.87 1.01 1.73
N ILE A 45 13.78 0.09 0.77
CA ILE A 45 13.35 -1.30 0.99
C ILE A 45 14.12 -1.96 2.15
N ASP A 46 15.45 -1.86 2.15
CA ASP A 46 16.30 -2.57 3.13
C ASP A 46 16.03 -2.13 4.57
N GLY A 47 15.89 -0.82 4.82
CA GLY A 47 15.60 -0.34 6.17
C GLY A 47 14.21 -0.74 6.64
N ARG A 48 13.23 -0.87 5.73
CA ARG A 48 11.90 -1.41 6.06
C ARG A 48 11.95 -2.91 6.35
N VAL A 49 12.78 -3.67 5.64
CA VAL A 49 13.03 -5.09 5.97
C VAL A 49 13.66 -5.21 7.36
N GLY A 50 14.62 -4.35 7.69
CA GLY A 50 15.22 -4.30 9.02
C GLY A 50 14.19 -4.12 10.14
N LEU A 51 13.31 -3.12 10.00
CA LEU A 51 12.24 -2.89 10.98
C LEU A 51 11.24 -4.05 11.07
N ILE A 52 10.99 -4.79 9.97
CA ILE A 52 10.16 -6.01 10.01
C ILE A 52 10.88 -7.11 10.79
N ASN A 53 12.18 -7.30 10.57
CA ASN A 53 12.96 -8.29 11.32
C ASN A 53 12.99 -7.97 12.82
N GLU A 54 13.15 -6.70 13.22
CA GLU A 54 13.06 -6.28 14.62
C GLU A 54 11.70 -6.65 15.26
N ALA A 55 10.61 -6.51 14.48
CA ALA A 55 9.28 -6.92 14.95
C ALA A 55 9.09 -8.44 14.97
N LEU A 56 9.71 -9.17 14.04
CA LEU A 56 9.66 -10.63 13.98
C LEU A 56 10.46 -11.27 15.11
N ASP A 57 11.61 -10.71 15.49
CA ASP A 57 12.44 -11.20 16.61
C ASP A 57 11.67 -11.26 17.94
N ALA A 58 10.65 -10.41 18.11
CA ALA A 58 9.76 -10.42 19.28
C ALA A 58 8.72 -11.56 19.26
N ILE A 59 8.56 -12.25 18.13
CA ILE A 59 7.53 -13.28 17.87
C ILE A 59 8.17 -14.65 17.64
N CYS A 60 9.20 -14.72 16.81
CA CYS A 60 9.94 -15.94 16.47
C CYS A 60 11.42 -15.62 16.24
N SER A 61 12.32 -16.46 16.75
CA SER A 61 13.77 -16.22 16.66
C SER A 61 14.42 -16.86 15.43
N ASP A 62 13.68 -17.68 14.68
CA ASP A 62 14.17 -18.51 13.60
C ASP A 62 13.95 -17.92 12.19
N VAL A 63 13.31 -16.75 12.09
CA VAL A 63 13.02 -16.07 10.82
C VAL A 63 13.77 -14.76 10.70
N VAL A 64 14.61 -14.67 9.67
CA VAL A 64 15.22 -13.41 9.21
C VAL A 64 14.92 -13.22 7.73
N LEU A 65 14.14 -12.18 7.41
CA LEU A 65 13.84 -11.82 6.03
C LEU A 65 15.05 -11.10 5.43
N LYS A 66 15.64 -11.68 4.38
CA LYS A 66 16.76 -11.07 3.64
C LYS A 66 16.32 -10.17 2.49
N ALA A 67 15.14 -10.42 1.94
CA ALA A 67 14.57 -9.69 0.83
C ALA A 67 13.04 -9.74 0.89
N PRO A 68 12.33 -8.71 0.39
CA PRO A 68 10.90 -8.82 0.17
C PRO A 68 10.59 -9.89 -0.88
N ASN A 69 9.32 -10.28 -0.97
CA ASN A 69 8.80 -11.24 -1.95
C ASN A 69 9.46 -12.63 -1.89
N THR A 70 9.93 -13.03 -0.71
CA THR A 70 10.53 -14.33 -0.46
C THR A 70 9.80 -15.02 0.69
N LEU A 71 9.41 -16.27 0.52
CA LEU A 71 8.86 -17.10 1.60
C LEU A 71 9.98 -17.63 2.46
N VAL A 72 9.85 -17.46 3.78
CA VAL A 72 10.75 -18.00 4.79
C VAL A 72 9.93 -18.81 5.77
N LYS A 73 10.32 -20.07 6.01
CA LYS A 73 9.63 -20.96 6.93
C LYS A 73 10.10 -20.71 8.37
N SER A 74 9.16 -20.49 9.28
CA SER A 74 9.39 -20.63 10.73
C SER A 74 9.10 -22.06 11.14
N ALA A 75 10.09 -22.74 11.71
CA ALA A 75 9.92 -24.00 12.41
C ALA A 75 9.25 -23.79 13.79
N GLU A 76 9.54 -22.67 14.46
CA GLU A 76 8.93 -22.34 15.76
C GLU A 76 7.40 -22.18 15.66
N LEU A 77 6.94 -21.50 14.61
CA LEU A 77 5.52 -21.24 14.38
C LEU A 77 4.87 -22.22 13.41
N GLU A 78 5.66 -23.10 12.77
CA GLU A 78 5.24 -24.01 11.70
C GLU A 78 4.53 -23.34 10.51
N VAL A 79 4.81 -22.06 10.24
CA VAL A 79 4.23 -21.27 9.13
C VAL A 79 5.28 -20.77 8.14
N GLU A 80 4.83 -20.34 6.96
CA GLU A 80 5.65 -19.56 6.04
C GLU A 80 5.30 -18.07 6.13
N ILE A 81 6.35 -17.24 6.21
CA ILE A 81 6.28 -15.79 6.34
C ILE A 81 6.90 -15.17 5.10
N ALA A 82 6.20 -14.23 4.47
CA ALA A 82 6.79 -13.34 3.47
C ALA A 82 6.26 -11.91 3.65
N CYS A 83 7.03 -10.92 3.20
CA CYS A 83 6.64 -9.52 3.20
C CYS A 83 6.73 -8.91 1.80
N HIS A 84 5.84 -7.98 1.51
CA HIS A 84 5.91 -7.09 0.37
C HIS A 84 5.92 -5.64 0.84
N ILE A 85 6.85 -4.87 0.31
CA ILE A 85 7.02 -3.45 0.61
C ILE A 85 6.56 -2.65 -0.60
N LEU A 86 5.42 -1.97 -0.47
CA LEU A 86 4.91 -1.09 -1.51
C LEU A 86 5.89 0.08 -1.73
N ASN A 87 6.26 0.28 -2.98
CA ASN A 87 7.20 1.31 -3.39
C ASN A 87 7.03 1.67 -4.88
N ILE A 88 7.53 2.84 -5.26
CA ILE A 88 7.85 3.24 -6.63
C ILE A 88 9.36 3.54 -6.64
N SER A 89 10.12 2.77 -7.42
CA SER A 89 11.58 2.92 -7.54
C SER A 89 12.33 2.84 -6.20
N GLY A 90 11.89 1.97 -5.29
CA GLY A 90 12.52 1.77 -3.97
C GLY A 90 12.02 2.70 -2.86
N PHE A 91 11.19 3.70 -3.17
CA PHE A 91 10.70 4.69 -2.21
C PHE A 91 9.16 4.86 -2.25
N GLY A 92 8.62 5.60 -1.30
CA GLY A 92 7.19 5.96 -1.25
C GLY A 92 6.33 4.98 -0.44
N GLU A 93 5.02 5.22 -0.49
CA GLU A 93 4.01 4.45 0.22
C GLU A 93 2.83 4.10 -0.71
N LEU A 94 1.68 3.75 -0.13
CA LEU A 94 0.48 3.39 -0.87
C LEU A 94 0.03 4.54 -1.78
N GLU A 95 -0.01 5.76 -1.26
CA GLU A 95 -0.49 6.95 -1.95
C GLU A 95 0.39 7.28 -3.17
N THR A 96 1.70 7.07 -3.06
CA THR A 96 2.65 7.22 -4.17
C THR A 96 2.35 6.21 -5.29
N LEU A 97 2.08 4.95 -4.93
CA LEU A 97 1.67 3.92 -5.89
C LEU A 97 0.32 4.27 -6.53
N LEU A 98 -0.67 4.68 -5.74
CA LEU A 98 -2.01 5.05 -6.22
C LEU A 98 -1.93 6.18 -7.26
N LYS A 99 -1.17 7.23 -6.97
CA LYS A 99 -0.93 8.33 -7.89
C LYS A 99 -0.24 7.90 -9.17
N ALA A 100 0.69 6.94 -9.10
CA ALA A 100 1.35 6.38 -10.28
C ALA A 100 0.41 5.54 -11.16
N ILE A 101 -0.55 4.82 -10.56
CA ILE A 101 -1.47 3.93 -11.28
C ILE A 101 -2.80 4.58 -11.66
N LYS A 102 -2.97 5.89 -11.50
CA LYS A 102 -4.21 6.58 -11.91
C LYS A 102 -4.57 6.27 -13.38
N SER A 103 -5.84 6.00 -13.68
CA SER A 103 -6.27 5.70 -15.06
C SER A 103 -6.97 6.87 -15.75
N LYS A 104 -7.40 7.88 -14.97
CA LYS A 104 -8.11 9.06 -15.46
C LYS A 104 -7.32 10.35 -15.25
N LYS A 105 -7.70 11.39 -16.00
CA LYS A 105 -7.20 12.75 -15.80
C LYS A 105 -7.52 13.24 -14.38
N SER A 106 -6.67 14.10 -13.85
CA SER A 106 -6.71 14.55 -12.46
C SER A 106 -6.51 16.06 -12.31
N PRO A 107 -7.25 16.91 -13.05
CA PRO A 107 -7.02 18.36 -13.04
C PRO A 107 -7.07 19.00 -11.64
N TYR A 108 -7.99 18.57 -10.77
CA TYR A 108 -8.10 19.10 -9.41
C TYR A 108 -6.92 18.65 -8.55
N ALA A 109 -6.57 17.37 -8.58
CA ALA A 109 -5.43 16.88 -7.81
C ALA A 109 -4.08 17.44 -8.33
N ASP A 110 -3.89 17.56 -9.64
CA ASP A 110 -2.67 18.10 -10.24
C ASP A 110 -2.47 19.58 -9.90
N CYS A 111 -3.56 20.35 -9.75
CA CYS A 111 -3.49 21.75 -9.29
C CYS A 111 -2.93 21.90 -7.87
N LEU A 112 -2.95 20.85 -7.04
CA LEU A 112 -2.30 20.88 -5.73
C LEU A 112 -0.78 21.11 -5.85
N GLY A 113 -0.15 20.73 -6.97
CA GLY A 113 1.26 21.03 -7.21
C GLY A 113 1.54 22.53 -7.14
N ARG A 114 0.71 23.34 -7.80
CA ARG A 114 0.82 24.81 -7.76
C ARG A 114 0.52 25.37 -6.37
N TRP A 115 -0.44 24.79 -5.66
CA TRP A 115 -0.70 25.16 -4.27
C TRP A 115 0.51 24.89 -3.36
N ARG A 116 1.18 23.75 -3.53
CA ARG A 116 2.39 23.40 -2.79
C ARG A 116 3.56 24.35 -3.12
N GLU A 117 3.72 24.70 -4.39
CA GLU A 117 4.71 25.70 -4.82
C GLU A 117 4.46 27.08 -4.19
N CYS A 118 3.19 27.51 -4.14
CA CYS A 118 2.79 28.75 -3.48
C CYS A 118 3.18 28.76 -1.99
N LEU A 119 2.90 27.67 -1.27
CA LEU A 119 3.29 27.54 0.14
C LEU A 119 4.81 27.58 0.32
N ARG A 120 5.57 26.91 -0.56
CA ARG A 120 7.04 26.95 -0.52
C ARG A 120 7.59 28.37 -0.72
N ALA A 121 7.00 29.16 -1.62
CA ALA A 121 7.39 30.56 -1.82
C ALA A 121 7.19 31.42 -0.55
N GLU A 122 6.22 31.06 0.28
CA GLU A 122 5.95 31.65 1.60
C GLU A 122 6.78 31.02 2.75
N GLY A 123 7.79 30.20 2.42
CA GLY A 123 8.64 29.51 3.41
C GLY A 123 7.94 28.37 4.16
N ARG A 124 6.82 27.86 3.64
CA ARG A 124 6.05 26.76 4.24
C ARG A 124 6.27 25.47 3.45
N GLU A 125 7.09 24.57 3.98
CA GLU A 125 7.28 23.26 3.38
C GLU A 125 6.09 22.33 3.65
N VAL A 126 5.71 21.57 2.62
CA VAL A 126 4.69 20.52 2.70
C VAL A 126 5.39 19.20 2.50
N ALA A 127 5.28 18.28 3.46
CA ALA A 127 5.88 16.95 3.34
C ALA A 127 5.25 16.14 2.21
N ASP A 128 6.06 15.36 1.49
CA ASP A 128 5.60 14.54 0.35
C ASP A 128 4.46 13.60 0.73
N LYS A 129 4.55 12.97 1.91
CA LYS A 129 3.51 12.08 2.43
C LYS A 129 2.16 12.79 2.53
N TYR A 130 2.13 13.95 3.16
CA TYR A 130 0.90 14.73 3.30
C TYR A 130 0.37 15.16 1.93
N PHE A 131 1.27 15.59 1.04
CA PHE A 131 0.91 15.97 -0.31
C PHE A 131 0.29 14.82 -1.11
N ASP A 132 0.90 13.63 -1.11
CA ASP A 132 0.39 12.47 -1.83
C ASP A 132 -0.95 11.99 -1.24
N THR A 133 -1.12 12.01 0.09
CA THR A 133 -2.42 11.74 0.73
C THR A 133 -3.50 12.73 0.27
N LEU A 134 -3.18 14.02 0.27
CA LEU A 134 -4.10 15.06 -0.19
C LEU A 134 -4.42 14.91 -1.68
N TRP A 135 -3.42 14.60 -2.50
CA TRP A 135 -3.55 14.37 -3.93
C TRP A 135 -4.51 13.20 -4.21
N VAL A 136 -4.33 12.05 -3.54
CA VAL A 136 -5.22 10.89 -3.70
C VAL A 136 -6.65 11.23 -3.30
N ASN A 137 -6.83 11.99 -2.20
CA ASN A 137 -8.17 12.43 -1.78
C ASN A 137 -8.83 13.31 -2.85
N PHE A 138 -8.09 14.25 -3.42
CA PHE A 138 -8.61 15.12 -4.48
C PHE A 138 -8.94 14.33 -5.75
N TYR A 139 -8.09 13.37 -6.11
CA TYR A 139 -8.32 12.51 -7.25
C TYR A 139 -9.61 11.70 -7.09
N GLN A 140 -9.83 11.09 -5.93
CA GLN A 140 -11.05 10.32 -5.69
C GLN A 140 -12.30 11.23 -5.64
N ARG A 141 -12.21 12.38 -4.96
CA ARG A 141 -13.37 13.22 -4.64
C ARG A 141 -13.73 14.25 -5.69
N TYR A 142 -12.76 14.97 -6.24
CA TYR A 142 -13.03 16.10 -7.13
C TYR A 142 -12.86 15.73 -8.60
N ASP A 143 -11.93 14.83 -8.91
CA ASP A 143 -11.72 14.41 -10.30
C ASP A 143 -12.66 13.28 -10.74
N ASN A 144 -13.08 12.40 -9.81
CA ASN A 144 -13.74 11.14 -10.19
C ASN A 144 -15.07 10.85 -9.48
N CYS A 145 -15.52 11.72 -8.57
CA CYS A 145 -16.85 11.61 -7.96
C CYS A 145 -17.90 12.22 -8.89
N LYS A 146 -19.03 11.54 -9.11
CA LYS A 146 -20.14 12.16 -9.86
C LYS A 146 -20.80 13.24 -9.00
N MET A 147 -21.17 14.37 -9.61
CA MET A 147 -21.77 15.53 -8.92
C MET A 147 -23.04 15.23 -8.11
N ASN A 148 -23.72 14.10 -8.37
CA ASN A 148 -24.96 13.70 -7.71
C ASN A 148 -24.77 12.59 -6.64
N GLU A 149 -23.54 12.23 -6.29
CA GLU A 149 -23.30 11.32 -5.18
C GLU A 149 -23.56 12.04 -3.85
N SER A 150 -24.76 11.85 -3.29
CA SER A 150 -25.05 12.27 -1.91
C SER A 150 -23.98 11.71 -0.98
N ASN A 151 -23.48 12.51 -0.03
CA ASN A 151 -22.38 12.13 0.86
C ASN A 151 -21.06 11.76 0.13
N ALA A 152 -20.62 12.59 -0.84
CA ALA A 152 -19.34 12.43 -1.54
C ALA A 152 -18.14 12.15 -0.62
N GLY A 153 -18.12 12.70 0.61
CA GLY A 153 -17.09 12.40 1.60
C GLY A 153 -17.01 10.91 1.99
N ARG A 154 -18.13 10.18 2.00
CA ARG A 154 -18.21 8.73 2.28
C ARG A 154 -18.12 7.88 1.01
N ASN A 155 -18.69 8.37 -0.09
CA ASN A 155 -18.87 7.59 -1.32
C ASN A 155 -17.72 7.73 -2.33
N CYS A 156 -16.86 8.73 -2.14
CA CYS A 156 -15.77 9.06 -3.05
C CYS A 156 -14.44 9.21 -2.32
N SER A 157 -14.26 8.54 -1.19
CA SER A 157 -12.99 8.52 -0.46
C SER A 157 -12.68 7.12 0.08
N GLY A 158 -11.42 6.90 0.44
CA GLY A 158 -10.97 5.66 1.08
C GLY A 158 -11.35 4.42 0.27
N GLU A 159 -11.91 3.41 0.96
CA GLU A 159 -12.34 2.14 0.37
C GLU A 159 -13.29 2.29 -0.82
N THR A 160 -14.30 3.16 -0.69
CA THR A 160 -15.31 3.31 -1.74
C THR A 160 -14.69 3.87 -3.01
N GLY A 161 -13.75 4.81 -2.88
CA GLY A 161 -12.97 5.33 -4.00
C GLY A 161 -12.02 4.30 -4.62
N MET A 162 -11.51 3.34 -3.82
CA MET A 162 -10.65 2.26 -4.32
C MET A 162 -11.39 1.26 -5.21
N LYS A 163 -12.70 1.06 -5.00
CA LYS A 163 -13.53 0.15 -5.81
C LYS A 163 -13.98 0.74 -7.14
N LYS A 164 -13.71 2.03 -7.40
CA LYS A 164 -14.09 2.69 -8.66
C LYS A 164 -13.09 2.32 -9.76
N ASP A 165 -13.59 2.31 -11.00
CA ASP A 165 -12.77 2.16 -12.21
C ASP A 165 -12.02 3.47 -12.51
N ILE A 166 -11.02 3.77 -11.67
CA ILE A 166 -10.18 4.97 -11.70
C ILE A 166 -8.69 4.62 -11.50
N TRP A 167 -8.37 3.33 -11.37
CA TRP A 167 -7.03 2.80 -11.14
C TRP A 167 -6.68 1.80 -12.25
N ASN A 168 -5.49 1.95 -12.82
CA ASN A 168 -4.94 1.03 -13.81
C ASN A 168 -4.25 -0.14 -13.08
N PHE A 169 -5.00 -1.20 -12.80
CA PHE A 169 -4.46 -2.40 -12.16
C PHE A 169 -3.51 -3.21 -13.07
N GLU A 170 -3.40 -2.86 -14.35
CA GLU A 170 -2.41 -3.41 -15.29
C GLU A 170 -1.13 -2.57 -15.39
N HIS A 171 -1.01 -1.50 -14.59
CA HIS A 171 0.19 -0.67 -14.58
C HIS A 171 1.43 -1.47 -14.14
N PRO A 172 2.59 -1.33 -14.83
CA PRO A 172 3.81 -2.09 -14.52
C PRO A 172 4.31 -1.96 -13.08
N ALA A 173 4.01 -0.85 -12.41
CA ALA A 173 4.35 -0.64 -10.99
C ALA A 173 3.73 -1.69 -10.05
N LEU A 174 2.68 -2.39 -10.48
CA LEU A 174 2.04 -3.45 -9.69
C LEU A 174 2.65 -4.83 -9.92
N ARG A 175 3.65 -4.97 -10.80
CA ARG A 175 4.21 -6.27 -11.17
C ARG A 175 4.73 -7.04 -9.96
N ASP A 176 5.49 -6.39 -9.09
CA ASP A 176 6.12 -7.05 -7.95
C ASP A 176 5.08 -7.43 -6.89
N LEU A 177 4.05 -6.61 -6.71
CA LEU A 177 2.91 -6.94 -5.85
C LEU A 177 2.10 -8.11 -6.41
N LYS A 178 1.81 -8.12 -7.72
CA LYS A 178 1.15 -9.26 -8.38
C LYS A 178 1.97 -10.54 -8.23
N ASN A 179 3.29 -10.46 -8.39
CA ASN A 179 4.19 -11.59 -8.20
C ASN A 179 4.21 -12.07 -6.75
N PHE A 180 4.21 -11.15 -5.78
CA PHE A 180 4.11 -11.48 -4.36
C PHE A 180 2.84 -12.25 -4.04
N LEU A 181 1.68 -11.77 -4.51
CA LEU A 181 0.39 -12.42 -4.25
C LEU A 181 0.33 -13.85 -4.84
N ARG A 182 1.03 -14.10 -5.96
CA ARG A 182 1.13 -15.43 -6.56
C ARG A 182 1.89 -16.44 -5.70
N LEU A 183 2.72 -16.01 -4.74
CA LEU A 183 3.37 -16.91 -3.78
C LEU A 183 2.36 -17.71 -2.95
N PHE A 184 1.13 -17.21 -2.82
CA PHE A 184 0.07 -17.79 -2.00
C PHE A 184 -1.08 -18.41 -2.80
N GLY A 185 -1.06 -18.27 -4.13
CA GLY A 185 -2.15 -18.68 -5.03
C GLY A 185 -2.07 -20.13 -5.55
N ASN A 186 -1.21 -20.97 -4.98
CA ASN A 186 -1.10 -22.40 -5.31
C ASN A 186 -1.93 -23.25 -4.37
#